data_AF-A0A6A7SLB1-F1
#
_entry.id   AF-A0A6A7SLB1-F1
#
_cell.length_a   1.000
_cell.length_b   1.000
_cell.length_c   1.000
_cell.angle_alpha   90.00
_cell.angle_beta   90.00
_cell.angle_gamma   90.00
#
_symmetry.space_group_name_H-M   'P 1'
#
loop_
_entity.id
_entity.type
_entity.pdbx_description
1 polymer ?
#
loop_
_entity_poly.entity_id
_entity_poly.type
_entity_poly.pdbx_seq_one_letter_code
_entity_poly.pdbx_strand_id
1 'polypeptide(L)' 'MVNGAHPEVYALRLSDDTVALIRRVVREEAGPNARVLLFGSRLRDERRGGDIDLLVEVDTPRSRTRRGLSPAFPAA' A
#
# COMPACT_ATOMS: atom_id res chain seq x y z
N MET A 1 -21.26 9.87 17.28
CA MET A 1 -21.17 10.05 15.81
C MET A 1 -19.91 9.34 15.34
N VAL A 2 -19.99 8.04 15.01
CA VAL A 2 -18.88 7.31 14.39
C VAL A 2 -19.27 7.00 12.95
N ASN A 3 -18.42 7.48 12.05
CA ASN A 3 -18.42 7.40 10.60
C ASN A 3 -19.38 6.41 9.94
N GLY A 4 -20.29 6.95 9.11
CA GLY A 4 -20.97 6.22 8.04
C GLY A 4 -20.01 5.91 6.89
N ALA A 5 -19.02 5.05 7.14
CA ALA A 5 -18.28 4.40 6.08
C ALA A 5 -19.12 3.22 5.58
N HIS A 6 -20.02 3.49 4.64
CA HIS A 6 -20.50 2.44 3.76
C HIS A 6 -19.26 1.80 3.10
N PRO A 7 -19.12 0.47 3.12
CA PRO A 7 -18.08 -0.19 2.34
C PRO A 7 -18.47 -0.04 0.88
N GLU A 8 -18.12 1.10 0.28
CA GLU A 8 -17.93 1.19 -1.16
C GLU A 8 -16.94 0.07 -1.50
N VAL A 9 -17.44 -0.99 -2.14
CA VAL A 9 -16.62 -2.11 -2.59
C VAL A 9 -15.78 -1.58 -3.74
N TYR A 10 -14.67 -0.92 -3.41
CA TYR A 10 -13.73 -0.43 -4.39
C TYR A 10 -13.11 -1.65 -5.09
N ALA A 11 -13.38 -1.81 -6.39
CA ALA A 11 -12.64 -2.74 -7.21
C ALA A 11 -11.18 -2.28 -7.29
N LEU A 12 -10.32 -2.92 -6.49
CA LEU A 12 -8.88 -2.64 -6.47
C LEU A 12 -8.31 -3.04 -7.83
N ARG A 13 -7.68 -2.10 -8.55
CA ARG A 13 -6.96 -2.39 -9.81
C ARG A 13 -5.58 -3.04 -9.57
N LEU A 14 -5.43 -3.79 -8.48
CA LEU A 14 -4.20 -4.48 -8.10
C LEU A 14 -4.51 -5.97 -8.04
N SER A 15 -3.64 -6.80 -8.60
CA SER A 15 -3.76 -8.25 -8.43
C SER A 15 -3.55 -8.63 -6.97
N ASP A 16 -4.12 -9.76 -6.55
CA ASP A 16 -3.93 -10.29 -5.20
C ASP A 16 -2.44 -10.51 -4.87
N ASP A 17 -1.65 -10.95 -5.84
CA ASP A 17 -0.19 -11.09 -5.70
C ASP A 17 0.49 -9.75 -5.41
N THR A 18 0.06 -8.69 -6.09
CA THR A 18 0.59 -7.33 -5.86
C THR A 18 0.21 -6.85 -4.46
N VAL A 19 -1.03 -7.11 -4.03
CA VAL A 19 -1.49 -6.78 -2.66
C VAL A 19 -0.70 -7.54 -1.61
N ALA A 20 -0.45 -8.84 -1.83
CA ALA A 20 0.35 -9.68 -0.94
C ALA A 20 1.80 -9.18 -0.84
N LEU A 21 2.40 -8.84 -1.99
CA LEU A 21 3.76 -8.32 -2.08
C LEU A 21 3.90 -6.98 -1.35
N ILE A 22 2.97 -6.04 -1.58
CA ILE A 22 2.96 -4.74 -0.87
C ILE A 22 2.89 -4.96 0.65
N ARG A 23 1.97 -5.81 1.13
CA ARG A 23 1.84 -6.10 2.56
C ARG A 23 3.10 -6.71 3.15
N ARG A 24 3.77 -7.61 2.41
CA ARG A 24 5.02 -8.24 2.83
C ARG A 24 6.13 -7.20 2.96
N VAL A 25 6.38 -6.42 1.92
CA VAL A 25 7.44 -5.39 1.89
C VAL A 25 7.21 -4.35 2.98
N VAL A 26 5.95 -3.91 3.18
CA VAL A 26 5.61 -2.98 4.26
C VAL A 26 5.95 -3.58 5.63
N ARG A 27 5.65 -4.86 5.87
CA ARG A 27 6.02 -5.50 7.15
C ARG A 27 7.53 -5.65 7.32
N GLU A 28 8.26 -5.99 6.27
CA GLU A 28 9.72 -6.14 6.28
C GLU A 28 10.43 -4.80 6.54
N GLU A 29 9.99 -3.72 5.90
CA GLU A 29 10.65 -2.41 5.99
C GLU A 29 10.13 -1.55 7.16
N ALA A 30 8.82 -1.59 7.43
CA ALA A 30 8.15 -0.70 8.39
C ALA A 30 7.80 -1.40 9.72
N GLY A 31 7.92 -2.72 9.79
CA GLY A 31 7.70 -3.54 10.99
C GLY A 31 6.40 -4.35 10.95
N PRO A 32 6.28 -5.38 11.81
CA PRO A 32 5.19 -6.36 11.74
C PRO A 32 3.80 -5.78 11.99
N ASN A 33 3.71 -4.67 12.74
CA ASN A 33 2.46 -3.99 13.07
C ASN A 33 2.06 -2.92 12.06
N ALA A 34 2.88 -2.67 11.04
CA ALA A 34 2.60 -1.63 10.06
C ALA A 34 1.32 -1.93 9.29
N ARG A 35 0.49 -0.90 9.11
CA ARG A 35 -0.74 -0.98 8.31
C ARG A 35 -0.53 -0.27 6.99
N VAL A 36 -1.16 -0.80 5.93
CA VAL A 36 -1.11 -0.19 4.60
C VAL A 36 -2.52 0.05 4.11
N LEU A 37 -2.78 1.28 3.67
CA LEU A 37 -4.02 1.69 3.02
C LEU A 37 -3.71 2.15 1.59
N LEU A 38 -4.47 1.63 0.62
CA LEU A 38 -4.43 2.14 -0.75
C LEU A 38 -5.29 3.40 -0.83
N PHE A 39 -4.76 4.45 -1.43
CA PHE A 39 -5.53 5.63 -1.75
C PHE A 39 -5.22 6.13 -3.17
N GLY A 40 -5.84 7.24 -3.56
CA GLY A 40 -5.56 7.89 -4.84
C GLY A 40 -6.27 7.26 -6.04
N SER A 41 -5.70 7.50 -7.22
CA SER A 41 -6.37 7.24 -8.51
C SER A 41 -6.69 5.77 -8.77
N ARG A 42 -6.00 4.84 -8.10
CA ARG A 42 -6.19 3.38 -8.23
C ARG A 42 -7.44 2.84 -7.55
N LEU A 43 -8.17 3.67 -6.79
CA LEU A 43 -9.51 3.36 -6.27
C LEU A 43 -10.62 3.54 -7.31
N ARG A 44 -10.33 4.15 -8.48
CA ARG A 44 -11.32 4.39 -9.54
C ARG A 44 -10.78 3.89 -10.89
N ASP A 45 -11.48 2.94 -11.50
CA ASP A 45 -11.07 2.29 -12.75
C ASP A 45 -10.92 3.27 -13.94
N GLU A 46 -11.64 4.39 -13.88
CA GLU A 46 -11.72 5.41 -14.93
C GLU A 46 -10.48 6.31 -15.07
N ARG A 47 -9.54 6.29 -14.11
CA ARG A 47 -8.35 7.16 -14.14
C ARG A 47 -7.11 6.40 -14.62
N ARG A 48 -6.53 6.86 -15.73
CA ARG A 48 -5.25 6.37 -16.27
C ARG A 48 -4.09 6.99 -15.47
N GLY A 49 -3.60 6.28 -14.46
CA GLY A 49 -2.42 6.65 -13.66
C GLY A 49 -1.45 5.46 -13.54
N GLY A 50 -0.15 5.72 -13.66
CA GLY A 50 0.91 4.71 -13.61
C GLY A 50 1.37 4.36 -12.19
N ASP A 51 1.26 5.29 -11.24
CA ASP A 51 1.77 5.11 -9.87
C ASP A 51 0.70 4.54 -8.91
N ILE A 52 1.13 4.10 -7.73
CA ILE A 52 0.29 3.64 -6.62
C ILE A 52 0.57 4.53 -5.41
N ASP A 53 -0.47 5.13 -4.86
CA ASP A 53 -0.36 5.92 -3.63
C ASP A 53 -0.71 5.05 -2.42
N LEU A 54 0.24 4.88 -1.49
CA LEU A 54 0.09 4.05 -0.30
C LEU A 54 0.31 4.89 0.97
N LEU A 55 -0.59 4.73 1.95
CA LEU A 55 -0.39 5.27 3.29
C LEU A 55 0.10 4.11 4.16
N VAL A 56 1.29 4.26 4.74
CA VAL A 56 1.85 3.28 5.68
C VAL A 56 1.82 3.87 7.07
N GLU A 57 1.01 3.28 7.94
CA GLU A 57 0.95 3.64 9.36
C GLU A 57 1.94 2.78 10.14
N VAL A 58 2.73 3.41 11.01
CA VAL A 58 3.74 2.76 11.85
C VAL A 58 3.61 3.23 13.29
N ASP A 59 3.92 2.34 14.24
CA ASP A 59 3.82 2.64 15.67
C ASP A 59 4.92 3.61 16.15
N THR A 60 6.05 3.66 15.44
CA THR A 60 7.20 4.49 15.81
C THR A 60 7.67 5.36 14.64
N PRO A 61 8.02 6.63 14.88
CA PRO A 61 8.60 7.49 13.86
C PRO A 61 9.86 6.86 13.29
N ARG A 62 9.89 6.67 11.96
CA ARG A 62 11.05 6.12 11.26
C ARG A 62 11.86 7.26 10.64
N SER A 63 13.17 7.24 10.85
CA SER A 63 14.07 8.11 10.10
C SER A 63 14.01 7.75 8.62
N ARG A 64 14.03 8.77 7.74
CA ARG A 64 13.90 8.60 6.29
C ARG A 64 15.07 7.78 5.75
N THR A 65 14.89 6.47 5.59
CA THR A 65 15.85 5.61 4.90
C THR A 65 15.61 5.76 3.40
N ARG A 66 16.42 6.58 2.71
CA ARG A 66 16.36 6.68 1.25
C ARG A 66 17.09 5.49 0.64
N ARG A 67 16.43 4.33 0.56
CA ARG A 67 16.82 3.28 -0.38
C ARG A 67 16.28 3.70 -1.75
N GLY A 68 17.15 3.88 -2.74
CA GLY A 68 16.71 3.87 -4.14
C GLY A 68 16.03 2.53 -4.44
N LEU A 69 15.12 2.50 -5.41
CA LEU A 69 14.47 1.26 -5.87
C LEU A 69 15.55 0.20 -6.12
N SER A 70 15.70 -0.74 -5.17
CA SER A 70 16.60 -1.87 -5.36
C SER A 70 15.91 -2.82 -6.34
N PRO A 71 16.60 -3.34 -7.36
CA PRO A 71 15.98 -4.23 -8.36
C PRO A 71 15.52 -5.59 -7.79
N ALA A 72 15.74 -5.85 -6.50
CA ALA A 72 15.42 -7.11 -5.87
C ALA A 72 13.95 -7.15 -5.40
N PHE A 73 13.03 -7.33 -6.34
CA PHE A 73 11.85 -8.13 -6.03
C PHE A 73 12.33 -9.58 -5.89
N PRO A 74 12.11 -10.26 -4.74
CA PRO A 74 12.40 -11.69 -4.68
C PRO A 74 11.48 -12.39 -5.67
N ALA A 75 12.09 -13.07 -6.65
CA ALA A 75 11.37 -14.02 -7.49
C ALA A 75 10.78 -15.09 -6.56
N ALA A 76 9.48 -15.35 -6.73
CA ALA A 76 8.81 -16.48 -6.12
C ALA A 76 9.42 -17.81 -6.59
#